data_AF-A0A7W8WRB2-F1
#
_entry.id   AF-A0A7W8WRB2-F1
#
_cell.length_a   1.000
_cell.length_b   1.000
_cell.length_c   1.000
_cell.angle_alpha   90.00
_cell.angle_beta   90.00
_cell.angle_gamma   90.00
#
_symmetry.space_group_name_H-M   'P 1'
#
loop_
_entity.id
_entity.type
_entity.pdbx_description
1 polymer ?
#
loop_
_entity_poly.entity_id
_entity_poly.type
_entity_poly.pdbx_seq_one_letter_code
_entity_poly.pdbx_strand_id
1 'polypeptide(L)'
;MVGFLTHAGYAHGGNGFEGVAFLLERFKEVAMTDPGDPAHGLDLKAMAAGFARAYGEERTQRKEVGAQQATALPCINHPVFKGKPINVDPREAFVRQRFEARGEYNVFHDYYRALVQALYDENVTRNVFAVNVDAVIASVLLKMLWARHRAGDFSNQALETAAFTVFLYGRMIGCAAEVDDHMNRGRNLETRTPQASVRFVA
;
A
#
# COMPACT_ATOMS: atom_id res chain seq x y z
N MET A 1 6.19 -2.87 23.70
CA MET A 1 5.32 -3.96 23.19
C MET A 1 3.86 -3.56 23.01
N VAL A 2 3.22 -2.80 23.90
CA VAL A 2 1.82 -2.34 23.69
C VAL A 2 1.64 -1.55 22.38
N GLY A 3 2.56 -0.63 22.07
CA GLY A 3 2.53 0.10 20.79
C GLY A 3 2.74 -0.77 19.55
N PHE A 4 3.36 -1.95 19.68
CA PHE A 4 3.45 -2.88 18.56
C PHE A 4 2.07 -3.49 18.22
N LEU A 5 1.25 -3.78 19.22
CA LEU A 5 -0.08 -4.35 19.02
C LEU A 5 -1.02 -3.41 18.26
N THR A 6 -0.82 -2.09 18.33
CA THR A 6 -1.61 -1.13 17.54
C THR A 6 -1.33 -1.24 16.04
N HIS A 7 -0.26 -1.93 15.65
CA HIS A 7 0.09 -2.21 14.25
C HIS A 7 -0.44 -3.55 13.73
N ALA A 8 -1.00 -4.39 14.60
CA ALA A 8 -1.49 -5.73 14.26
C ALA A 8 -2.97 -5.74 13.80
N GLY A 9 -3.51 -4.60 13.37
CA GLY A 9 -4.88 -4.48 12.86
C GLY A 9 -4.93 -3.94 11.42
N TYR A 10 -6.05 -4.19 10.74
CA TYR A 10 -6.24 -3.80 9.34
C TYR A 10 -6.10 -2.28 9.11
N ALA A 11 -6.62 -1.47 10.03
CA ALA A 11 -6.53 -0.01 9.94
C ALA A 11 -5.10 0.55 10.03
N HIS A 12 -4.19 -0.17 10.69
CA HIS A 12 -2.83 0.30 10.99
C HIS A 12 -1.78 -0.76 10.63
N GLY A 13 -1.81 -1.24 9.38
CA GLY A 13 -0.81 -2.15 8.83
C GLY A 13 -1.38 -3.14 7.79
N GLY A 14 -2.71 -3.29 7.74
CA GLY A 14 -3.37 -4.18 6.78
C GLY A 14 -3.40 -3.68 5.34
N ASN A 15 -2.89 -2.48 5.05
CA ASN A 15 -2.97 -1.92 3.71
C ASN A 15 -2.19 -2.79 2.69
N GLY A 16 -1.07 -3.39 3.11
CA GLY A 16 -0.31 -4.33 2.26
C GLY A 16 -1.05 -5.65 2.03
N PHE A 17 -1.82 -6.12 3.02
CA PHE A 17 -2.70 -7.29 2.90
C PHE A 17 -3.76 -7.04 1.81
N GLU A 18 -4.48 -5.92 1.91
CA GLU A 18 -5.47 -5.51 0.91
C GLU A 18 -4.83 -5.22 -0.45
N GLY A 19 -3.61 -4.69 -0.46
CA GLY A 19 -2.83 -4.43 -1.66
C GLY A 19 -2.45 -5.68 -2.45
N VAL A 20 -2.17 -6.80 -1.77
CA VAL A 20 -1.96 -8.10 -2.42
C VAL A 20 -3.25 -8.57 -3.06
N ALA A 21 -4.36 -8.61 -2.30
CA ALA A 21 -5.66 -9.02 -2.81
C ALA A 21 -6.09 -8.18 -4.03
N PHE A 22 -5.87 -6.87 -3.94
CA PHE A 22 -6.14 -5.93 -5.02
C PHE A 22 -5.36 -6.27 -6.30
N LEU A 23 -4.05 -6.49 -6.20
CA LEU A 23 -3.22 -6.85 -7.34
C LEU A 23 -3.58 -8.23 -7.91
N LEU A 24 -3.79 -9.23 -7.06
CA LEU A 24 -4.18 -10.58 -7.51
C LEU A 24 -5.47 -10.54 -8.35
N GLU A 25 -6.46 -9.76 -7.92
CA GLU A 25 -7.71 -9.60 -8.66
C GLU A 25 -7.50 -8.94 -10.04
N ARG A 26 -6.63 -7.93 -10.14
CA ARG A 26 -6.36 -7.25 -11.43
C ARG A 26 -5.57 -8.11 -12.40
N PHE A 27 -4.71 -8.99 -11.90
CA PHE A 27 -3.83 -9.84 -12.71
C PHE A 27 -4.32 -11.29 -12.84
N LYS A 28 -5.51 -11.64 -12.33
CA LYS A 28 -6.02 -13.03 -12.31
C LYS A 28 -6.09 -13.68 -13.69
N GLU A 29 -6.59 -12.92 -14.68
CA GLU A 29 -6.80 -13.34 -16.08
C GLU A 29 -5.65 -12.89 -16.99
N VAL A 30 -4.63 -12.23 -16.44
CA VAL A 30 -3.50 -11.72 -17.20
C VAL A 30 -2.45 -12.83 -17.34
N ALA A 31 -2.17 -13.21 -18.58
CA ALA A 31 -1.07 -14.11 -18.88
C ALA A 31 0.27 -13.38 -18.67
N MET A 32 0.93 -13.66 -17.55
CA MET A 32 2.24 -13.09 -17.22
C MET A 32 3.10 -14.17 -16.55
N THR A 33 4.24 -14.47 -17.16
CA THR A 33 5.17 -15.49 -16.67
C THR A 33 6.17 -14.91 -15.67
N ASP A 34 6.81 -13.79 -16.02
CA ASP A 34 7.81 -13.14 -15.19
C ASP A 34 7.40 -11.68 -14.89
N PRO A 35 7.01 -11.35 -13.64
CA PRO A 35 6.70 -9.97 -13.24
C PRO A 35 7.94 -9.07 -13.16
N GLY A 36 9.15 -9.62 -13.31
CA GLY A 36 10.41 -8.91 -13.40
C GLY A 36 10.84 -8.55 -14.81
N ASP A 37 10.11 -9.00 -15.85
CA ASP A 37 10.46 -8.73 -17.24
C ASP A 37 9.90 -7.36 -17.69
N PRO A 38 10.73 -6.37 -18.07
CA PRO A 38 10.24 -5.11 -18.63
C PRO A 38 9.56 -5.27 -20.01
N ALA A 39 9.80 -6.39 -20.70
CA ALA A 39 9.16 -6.74 -21.97
C ALA A 39 7.93 -7.65 -21.79
N HIS A 40 7.26 -7.57 -20.64
CA HIS A 40 6.08 -8.36 -20.28
C HIS A 40 4.87 -8.25 -21.25
N GLY A 41 4.86 -7.31 -22.19
CA GLY A 41 3.84 -7.20 -23.25
C GLY A 41 2.46 -6.71 -22.80
N LEU A 42 2.33 -6.24 -21.55
CA LEU A 42 1.06 -5.74 -21.01
C LEU A 42 0.96 -4.23 -21.18
N ASP A 43 -0.22 -3.73 -21.55
CA ASP A 43 -0.52 -2.30 -21.51
C ASP A 43 -1.03 -1.90 -20.12
N LEU A 44 -0.09 -1.65 -19.20
CA LEU A 44 -0.41 -1.27 -17.82
C LEU A 44 -1.19 0.05 -17.76
N LYS A 45 -0.98 0.97 -18.71
CA LYS A 45 -1.71 2.24 -18.76
C LYS A 45 -3.18 1.99 -19.12
N ALA A 46 -3.45 1.16 -20.14
CA ALA A 46 -4.82 0.81 -20.50
C ALA A 46 -5.53 0.05 -19.37
N MET A 47 -4.84 -0.88 -18.70
CA MET A 47 -5.38 -1.59 -17.53
C MET A 47 -5.74 -0.61 -16.40
N ALA A 48 -4.81 0.29 -16.06
CA ALA A 48 -5.00 1.30 -15.02
C ALA A 48 -6.14 2.28 -15.35
N ALA A 49 -6.21 2.76 -16.59
CA ALA A 49 -7.26 3.66 -17.05
C ALA A 49 -8.64 2.98 -17.06
N GLY A 50 -8.71 1.73 -17.52
CA GLY A 50 -9.94 0.93 -17.46
C GLY A 50 -10.46 0.78 -16.03
N PHE A 51 -9.57 0.47 -15.09
CA PHE A 51 -9.93 0.39 -13.67
C PHE A 51 -10.34 1.76 -13.11
N ALA A 52 -9.58 2.82 -13.38
CA ALA A 52 -9.86 4.16 -12.86
C ALA A 52 -11.24 4.67 -13.29
N ARG A 53 -11.64 4.46 -14.55
CA ARG A 53 -12.99 4.79 -15.04
C ARG A 53 -14.07 4.03 -14.30
N ALA A 54 -13.96 2.70 -14.22
CA ALA A 54 -14.94 1.87 -13.52
C ALA A 54 -15.08 2.27 -12.04
N TYR A 55 -13.97 2.53 -11.35
CA TYR A 55 -13.98 2.98 -9.96
C TYR A 55 -14.57 4.39 -9.80
N GLY A 56 -14.31 5.30 -10.74
CA GLY A 56 -14.90 6.65 -10.76
C GLY A 56 -16.42 6.63 -10.96
N GLU A 57 -16.91 5.78 -11.88
CA GLU A 57 -18.33 5.55 -12.11
C GLU A 57 -19.02 4.99 -10.86
N GLU A 58 -18.44 3.93 -10.27
CA GLU A 58 -18.96 3.32 -9.03
C GLU A 58 -19.05 4.36 -7.90
N ARG A 59 -18.00 5.17 -7.73
CA ARG A 59 -17.96 6.21 -6.70
C ARG A 59 -19.02 7.29 -6.91
N THR A 60 -19.29 7.65 -8.16
CA THR A 60 -20.33 8.64 -8.51
C THR A 60 -21.71 8.07 -8.22
N GLN A 61 -22.00 6.85 -8.67
CA GLN A 61 -23.26 6.16 -8.43
C GLN A 61 -23.56 6.02 -6.93
N ARG A 62 -22.58 5.59 -6.13
CA ARG A 62 -22.73 5.48 -4.66
C ARG A 62 -23.05 6.82 -4.00
N LYS A 63 -22.44 7.90 -4.48
CA LYS A 63 -22.69 9.26 -3.97
C LYS A 63 -24.11 9.73 -4.30
N GLU A 64 -24.61 9.42 -5.49
CA GLU A 64 -25.96 9.79 -5.93
C GLU A 64 -27.06 9.10 -5.09
N VAL A 65 -26.84 7.85 -4.69
CA VAL A 65 -27.80 7.11 -3.85
C VAL A 65 -27.64 7.35 -2.34
N GLY A 66 -26.78 8.31 -1.94
CA GLY A 66 -26.55 8.63 -0.53
C GLY A 66 -25.88 7.50 0.27
N ALA A 67 -25.27 6.52 -0.41
CA ALA A 67 -24.55 5.43 0.24
C ALA A 67 -23.22 5.92 0.83
N GLN A 68 -22.63 5.09 1.70
CA GLN A 68 -21.27 5.34 2.23
C GLN A 68 -20.26 5.50 1.08
N GLN A 69 -19.23 6.32 1.31
CA GLN A 69 -18.16 6.57 0.34
C GLN A 69 -17.61 5.26 -0.22
N ALA A 70 -17.29 5.26 -1.51
CA ALA A 70 -16.62 4.12 -2.15
C ALA A 70 -15.39 3.70 -1.35
N THR A 71 -15.14 2.39 -1.32
CA THR A 71 -14.02 1.79 -0.60
C THR A 71 -12.72 2.49 -0.97
N ALA A 72 -11.93 2.87 0.02
CA ALA A 72 -10.62 3.43 -0.21
C ALA A 72 -9.76 2.42 -0.96
N LEU A 73 -9.03 2.88 -1.98
CA LEU A 73 -8.10 2.02 -2.69
C LEU A 73 -6.88 1.74 -1.81
N PRO A 74 -6.46 0.47 -1.68
CA PRO A 74 -5.32 0.13 -0.86
C PRO A 74 -4.03 0.65 -1.48
N CYS A 75 -3.00 0.79 -0.65
CA CYS A 75 -1.62 1.07 -1.04
C CYS A 75 -1.35 2.41 -1.74
N ILE A 76 -2.36 3.27 -1.89
CA ILE A 76 -2.22 4.62 -2.46
C ILE A 76 -2.69 5.68 -1.47
N ASN A 77 -2.27 6.92 -1.72
CA ASN A 77 -2.44 8.07 -0.84
C ASN A 77 -1.61 7.96 0.46
N HIS A 78 -1.41 9.09 1.15
CA HIS A 78 -0.64 9.12 2.39
C HIS A 78 -1.11 10.26 3.32
N PRO A 79 -1.21 10.05 4.64
CA PRO A 79 -1.64 11.10 5.57
C PRO A 79 -0.68 12.29 5.63
N VAL A 80 0.63 12.03 5.45
CA VAL A 80 1.72 13.02 5.46
C VAL A 80 2.09 13.53 4.05
N PHE A 81 2.40 12.65 3.09
CA PHE A 81 2.79 13.02 1.73
C PHE A 81 1.55 13.32 0.86
N LYS A 82 0.93 14.48 1.09
CA LYS A 82 -0.28 14.92 0.39
C LYS A 82 -0.25 16.43 0.09
N GLY A 83 -1.17 16.87 -0.77
CA GLY A 83 -1.42 18.29 -1.05
C GLY A 83 -0.59 18.90 -2.18
N LYS A 84 0.28 18.13 -2.83
CA LYS A 84 1.00 18.55 -4.05
C LYS A 84 0.22 18.12 -5.29
N PRO A 85 0.50 18.70 -6.48
CA PRO A 85 -0.05 18.21 -7.75
C PRO A 85 0.33 16.73 -8.01
N ILE A 86 1.56 16.38 -7.66
CA ILE A 86 2.07 15.01 -7.67
C ILE A 86 2.64 14.71 -6.28
N ASN A 87 2.06 13.74 -5.60
CA ASN A 87 2.52 13.32 -4.27
C ASN A 87 3.43 12.11 -4.40
N VAL A 88 4.52 12.11 -3.62
CA VAL A 88 5.53 11.05 -3.67
C VAL A 88 5.85 10.62 -2.24
N ASP A 89 5.81 9.32 -1.98
CA ASP A 89 6.35 8.74 -0.75
C ASP A 89 7.87 8.55 -0.94
N PRO A 90 8.72 9.18 -0.11
CA PRO A 90 10.18 9.07 -0.24
C PRO A 90 10.69 7.63 -0.09
N ARG A 91 9.94 6.75 0.61
CA ARG A 91 10.31 5.33 0.76
C ARG A 91 10.12 4.56 -0.54
N GLU A 92 9.01 4.81 -1.23
CA GLU A 92 8.76 4.26 -2.56
C GLU A 92 9.81 4.77 -3.55
N ALA A 93 10.06 6.09 -3.54
CA ALA A 93 11.03 6.70 -4.44
C ALA A 93 12.44 6.12 -4.25
N PHE A 94 12.84 5.87 -3.00
CA PHE A 94 14.11 5.22 -2.69
C PHE A 94 14.20 3.80 -3.25
N VAL A 95 13.17 2.96 -3.05
CA VAL A 95 13.17 1.59 -3.58
C VAL A 95 13.18 1.59 -5.11
N ARG A 96 12.41 2.49 -5.74
CA ARG A 96 12.39 2.66 -7.19
C ARG A 96 13.78 2.99 -7.73
N GLN A 97 14.46 3.99 -7.16
CA GLN A 97 15.83 4.35 -7.57
C GLN A 97 16.80 3.19 -7.44
N ARG A 98 16.64 2.33 -6.42
CA ARG A 98 17.46 1.13 -6.24
C ARG A 98 17.17 0.06 -7.28
N PHE A 99 15.91 -0.12 -7.68
CA PHE A 99 15.55 -1.04 -8.76
C PHE A 99 16.11 -0.56 -10.10
N GLU A 100 15.92 0.72 -10.43
CA GLU A 100 16.46 1.35 -11.63
C GLU A 100 17.99 1.19 -11.70
N ALA A 101 18.71 1.50 -10.61
CA ALA A 101 20.16 1.36 -10.56
C ALA A 101 20.67 -0.09 -10.72
N ARG A 102 19.82 -1.09 -10.45
CA ARG A 102 20.13 -2.51 -10.61
C ARG A 102 19.62 -3.11 -11.93
N GLY A 103 18.94 -2.32 -12.76
CA GLY A 103 18.26 -2.82 -13.96
C GLY A 103 17.11 -3.77 -13.62
N GLU A 104 16.50 -3.63 -12.44
CA GLU A 104 15.38 -4.46 -12.01
C GLU A 104 14.03 -3.82 -12.33
N TYR A 105 13.08 -4.65 -12.72
CA TYR A 105 11.71 -4.23 -13.01
C TYR A 105 10.70 -4.96 -12.12
N ASN A 106 9.52 -4.37 -11.92
CA ASN A 106 8.42 -4.98 -11.19
C ASN A 106 7.09 -4.49 -11.77
N VAL A 107 6.42 -5.36 -12.52
CA VAL A 107 5.13 -5.08 -13.18
C VAL A 107 4.08 -4.56 -12.19
N PHE A 108 4.00 -5.15 -10.99
CA PHE A 108 3.00 -4.78 -10.00
C PHE A 108 3.24 -3.38 -9.42
N HIS A 109 4.52 -3.03 -9.22
CA HIS A 109 4.89 -1.69 -8.73
C HIS A 109 4.61 -0.64 -9.81
N ASP A 110 4.94 -0.93 -11.07
CA ASP A 110 4.68 0.01 -12.16
C ASP A 110 3.19 0.16 -12.45
N TYR A 111 2.40 -0.91 -12.26
CA TYR A 111 0.93 -0.83 -12.31
C TYR A 111 0.37 0.15 -11.28
N TYR A 112 0.85 0.14 -10.02
CA TYR A 112 0.41 1.13 -9.02
C TYR A 112 0.74 2.57 -9.44
N ARG A 113 1.88 2.79 -10.10
CA ARG A 113 2.27 4.11 -10.63
C ARG A 113 1.37 4.53 -11.78
N ALA A 114 1.07 3.62 -12.70
CA ALA A 114 0.10 3.84 -13.77
C ALA A 114 -1.30 4.13 -13.20
N LEU A 115 -1.70 3.43 -12.15
CA LEU A 115 -2.99 3.60 -11.49
C LEU A 115 -3.16 4.97 -10.86
N VAL A 116 -2.19 5.47 -10.08
CA VAL A 116 -2.33 6.80 -9.45
C VAL A 116 -2.36 7.93 -10.48
N GLN A 117 -1.68 7.74 -11.61
CA GLN A 117 -1.75 8.67 -12.74
C GLN A 117 -3.12 8.60 -13.43
N ALA A 118 -3.59 7.39 -13.74
CA ALA A 118 -4.90 7.18 -14.37
C ALA A 118 -6.07 7.72 -13.53
N LEU A 119 -6.01 7.57 -12.20
CA LEU A 119 -7.01 8.14 -11.29
C LEU A 119 -7.05 9.67 -11.33
N TYR A 120 -5.94 10.32 -11.65
CA TYR A 120 -5.90 11.76 -11.86
C TYR A 120 -6.41 12.14 -13.26
N ASP A 121 -5.92 11.47 -14.29
CA ASP A 121 -6.29 11.74 -15.69
C ASP A 121 -7.79 11.54 -15.93
N GLU A 122 -8.39 10.53 -15.29
CA GLU A 122 -9.84 10.24 -15.33
C GLU A 122 -10.65 11.09 -14.33
N ASN A 123 -10.07 12.13 -13.73
CA ASN A 123 -10.70 13.07 -12.79
C ASN A 123 -11.32 12.42 -11.54
N VAL A 124 -10.91 11.20 -11.18
CA VAL A 124 -11.36 10.52 -9.96
C VAL A 124 -10.75 11.17 -8.71
N THR A 125 -9.52 11.67 -8.86
CA THR A 125 -8.74 12.32 -7.80
C THR A 125 -8.28 13.70 -8.25
N ARG A 126 -8.09 14.63 -7.30
CA ARG A 126 -7.70 16.02 -7.60
C ARG A 126 -6.22 16.19 -7.93
N ASN A 127 -5.42 15.20 -7.59
CA ASN A 127 -3.97 15.19 -7.71
C ASN A 127 -3.48 13.73 -7.79
N VAL A 128 -2.29 13.54 -8.33
CA VAL A 128 -1.68 12.21 -8.39
C VAL A 128 -1.31 11.79 -6.96
N PHE A 129 -1.93 10.70 -6.49
CA PHE A 129 -1.68 10.17 -5.16
C PHE A 129 -0.30 9.54 -5.04
N ALA A 130 0.26 9.57 -3.82
CA ALA A 130 1.49 8.85 -3.53
C ALA A 130 1.21 7.34 -3.54
N VAL A 131 2.08 6.58 -4.18
CA VAL A 131 2.19 5.13 -3.96
C VAL A 131 2.93 4.93 -2.64
N ASN A 132 2.31 4.30 -1.65
CA ASN A 132 2.88 4.20 -0.31
C ASN A 132 3.80 2.97 -0.17
N VAL A 133 4.47 2.85 0.97
CA VAL A 133 5.38 1.72 1.25
C VAL A 133 4.69 0.36 1.25
N ASP A 134 3.40 0.29 1.57
CA ASP A 134 2.66 -0.97 1.59
C ASP A 134 2.46 -1.49 0.15
N ALA A 135 2.31 -0.60 -0.83
CA ALA A 135 2.33 -0.95 -2.25
C ALA A 135 3.65 -1.61 -2.65
N VAL A 136 4.76 -1.08 -2.13
CA VAL A 136 6.10 -1.62 -2.37
C VAL A 136 6.23 -3.00 -1.75
N ILE A 137 5.79 -3.19 -0.50
CA ILE A 137 5.82 -4.50 0.16
C ILE A 137 5.00 -5.52 -0.65
N ALA A 138 3.75 -5.18 -1.01
CA ALA A 138 2.87 -6.06 -1.76
C ALA A 138 3.45 -6.42 -3.14
N SER A 139 3.92 -5.41 -3.89
CA SER A 139 4.48 -5.62 -5.23
C SER A 139 5.78 -6.41 -5.23
N VAL A 140 6.70 -6.17 -4.29
CA VAL A 140 7.96 -6.93 -4.18
C VAL A 140 7.67 -8.38 -3.80
N LEU A 141 6.78 -8.60 -2.83
CA LEU A 141 6.40 -9.95 -2.42
C LEU A 141 5.79 -10.73 -3.59
N LEU A 142 4.87 -10.12 -4.34
CA LEU A 142 4.28 -10.75 -5.52
C LEU A 142 5.33 -11.01 -6.58
N LYS A 143 6.24 -10.07 -6.88
CA LYS A 143 7.35 -10.32 -7.82
C LYS A 143 8.15 -11.57 -7.43
N MET A 144 8.46 -11.73 -6.15
CA MET A 144 9.27 -12.88 -5.66
C MET A 144 8.52 -14.20 -5.70
N LEU A 145 7.21 -14.20 -5.44
CA LEU A 145 6.43 -15.42 -5.22
C LEU A 145 5.47 -15.76 -6.37
N TRP A 146 5.39 -14.93 -7.41
CA TRP A 146 4.41 -15.06 -8.49
C TRP A 146 4.40 -16.45 -9.13
N ALA A 147 5.56 -16.96 -9.56
CA ALA A 147 5.62 -18.27 -10.23
C ALA A 147 5.10 -19.40 -9.34
N ARG A 148 5.47 -19.38 -8.05
CA ARG A 148 5.03 -20.36 -7.06
C ARG A 148 3.53 -20.23 -6.74
N HIS A 149 3.04 -19.00 -6.66
CA HIS A 149 1.62 -18.73 -6.52
C HIS A 149 0.81 -19.27 -7.72
N ARG A 150 1.27 -19.02 -8.95
CA ARG A 150 0.64 -19.53 -10.19
C ARG A 150 0.69 -21.06 -10.30
N ALA A 151 1.72 -21.69 -9.73
CA ALA A 151 1.81 -23.14 -9.61
C ALA A 151 0.90 -23.74 -8.52
N GLY A 152 0.30 -22.89 -7.68
CA GLY A 152 -0.56 -23.32 -6.57
C GLY A 152 0.17 -23.59 -5.25
N ASP A 153 1.48 -23.36 -5.16
CA ASP A 153 2.27 -23.56 -3.93
C ASP A 153 1.86 -22.60 -2.80
N PHE A 154 1.38 -21.42 -3.17
CA PHE A 154 0.92 -20.38 -2.24
C PHE A 154 -0.50 -19.97 -2.59
N SER A 155 -1.39 -20.00 -1.59
CA SER A 155 -2.74 -19.43 -1.71
C SER A 155 -2.71 -17.90 -1.65
N ASN A 156 -3.79 -17.26 -2.13
CA ASN A 156 -3.98 -15.81 -2.00
C ASN A 156 -3.82 -15.37 -0.53
N GLN A 157 -4.51 -16.06 0.38
CA GLN A 157 -4.48 -15.78 1.81
C GLN A 157 -3.06 -15.87 2.40
N ALA A 158 -2.23 -16.82 1.93
CA ALA A 158 -0.85 -16.94 2.37
C ALA A 158 -0.01 -15.73 1.96
N LEU A 159 -0.18 -15.24 0.72
CA LEU A 159 0.50 -14.03 0.24
C LEU A 159 0.05 -12.77 0.99
N GLU A 160 -1.25 -12.61 1.19
CA GLU A 160 -1.83 -11.49 1.93
C GLU A 160 -1.29 -11.45 3.38
N THR A 161 -1.25 -12.62 4.04
CA THR A 161 -0.70 -12.77 5.39
C THR A 161 0.81 -12.50 5.43
N ALA A 162 1.55 -12.94 4.41
CA ALA A 162 2.98 -12.71 4.32
C ALA A 162 3.31 -11.22 4.17
N ALA A 163 2.56 -10.47 3.35
CA ALA A 163 2.74 -9.02 3.23
C ALA A 163 2.54 -8.31 4.57
N PHE A 164 1.51 -8.72 5.32
CA PHE A 164 1.25 -8.17 6.65
C PHE A 164 2.37 -8.52 7.65
N THR A 165 2.87 -9.76 7.60
CA THR A 165 3.96 -10.23 8.47
C THR A 165 5.25 -9.46 8.23
N VAL A 166 5.61 -9.19 6.97
CA VAL A 166 6.79 -8.38 6.61
C VAL A 166 6.68 -6.98 7.19
N PHE A 167 5.51 -6.35 7.08
CA PHE A 167 5.25 -5.05 7.71
C PHE A 167 5.46 -5.09 9.23
N LEU A 168 4.91 -6.10 9.91
CA LEU A 168 5.04 -6.28 11.35
C LEU A 168 6.49 -6.47 11.78
N TYR A 169 7.29 -7.27 11.07
CA TYR A 169 8.71 -7.43 11.41
C TYR A 169 9.49 -6.13 11.27
N GLY A 170 9.27 -5.37 10.20
CA GLY A 170 9.87 -4.05 10.06
C GLY A 170 9.46 -3.10 11.19
N ARG A 171 8.21 -3.19 11.65
CA ARG A 171 7.70 -2.35 12.74
C ARG A 171 8.23 -2.74 14.11
N MET A 172 8.42 -4.03 14.35
CA MET A 172 9.01 -4.54 15.59
C MET A 172 10.42 -4.00 15.84
N ILE A 173 11.24 -3.93 14.78
CA ILE A 173 12.60 -3.34 14.86
C ILE A 173 12.53 -1.89 15.34
N GLY A 174 11.63 -1.09 14.77
CA GLY A 174 11.42 0.30 15.17
C GLY A 174 10.95 0.44 16.62
N CYS A 175 9.98 -0.38 17.04
CA CYS A 175 9.51 -0.39 18.43
C CYS A 175 10.60 -0.80 19.42
N ALA A 176 11.47 -1.76 19.07
CA ALA A 176 12.58 -2.16 19.91
C ALA A 176 13.62 -1.02 20.04
N ALA A 177 13.94 -0.35 18.93
CA ALA A 177 14.83 0.81 18.94
C ALA A 177 14.26 1.99 19.74
N GLU A 178 12.95 2.22 19.69
CA GLU A 178 12.27 3.24 20.50
C GLU A 178 12.36 2.93 22.00
N VAL A 179 12.22 1.66 22.40
CA VAL A 179 12.43 1.24 23.80
C VAL A 179 13.87 1.53 24.25
N ASP A 180 14.86 1.17 23.44
CA ASP A 180 16.27 1.47 23.72
C ASP A 180 16.51 2.98 23.84
N ASP A 181 15.93 3.79 22.94
CA ASP A 181 16.03 5.24 22.96
C ASP A 181 15.51 5.84 24.27
N HIS A 182 14.35 5.36 24.74
CA HIS A 182 13.76 5.82 26.00
C HIS A 182 14.59 5.40 27.22
N MET A 183 15.11 4.18 27.23
CA MET A 183 15.96 3.70 28.32
C MET A 183 17.26 4.49 28.43
N ASN A 184 17.87 4.84 27.29
CA ASN A 184 19.20 5.46 27.25
C ASN A 184 19.19 6.99 27.28
N ARG A 185 18.13 7.67 26.79
CA ARG A 185 18.05 9.15 26.77
C ARG A 185 17.46 9.79 28.03
N GLY A 186 17.12 8.99 29.04
CA GLY A 186 16.91 9.47 30.42
C GLY A 186 15.63 10.27 30.69
N ARG A 187 14.64 10.26 29.80
CA ARG A 187 13.30 10.78 30.09
C ARG A 187 12.34 9.63 30.35
N ASN A 188 11.72 9.61 31.52
CA ASN A 188 10.64 8.66 31.81
C ASN A 188 9.56 8.76 30.74
N LEU A 189 9.14 7.61 30.22
CA LEU A 189 8.00 7.51 29.33
C LEU A 189 6.72 7.76 30.13
N GLU A 190 6.26 9.01 30.15
CA GLU A 190 5.00 9.39 30.76
C GLU A 190 3.85 9.08 29.82
N THR A 191 3.09 8.03 30.12
CA THR A 191 1.96 7.57 29.28
C THR A 191 0.60 8.06 29.77
N ARG A 192 0.53 8.87 30.84
CA ARG A 192 -0.72 9.52 31.26
C ARG A 192 -1.22 10.45 30.16
N THR A 193 -2.44 10.21 29.67
CA THR A 193 -3.12 11.13 28.76
C THR A 193 -3.41 12.46 29.49
N PRO A 194 -3.01 13.62 28.95
CA PRO A 194 -3.29 14.91 29.58
C PRO A 194 -4.80 15.13 29.78
N GLN A 195 -5.18 15.70 30.92
CA GLN A 195 -6.59 15.99 31.22
C GLN A 195 -7.25 16.86 30.14
N ALA A 196 -6.51 17.80 29.56
CA ALA A 196 -6.99 18.66 28.47
C ALA A 196 -7.34 17.89 27.17
N SER A 197 -6.84 16.66 27.02
CA SER A 197 -7.08 15.80 25.84
C SER A 197 -8.21 14.79 26.06
N VAL A 198 -8.86 14.79 27.22
CA VAL A 198 -9.98 13.91 27.54
C VAL A 198 -11.18 14.73 28.02
N ARG A 199 -12.38 14.21 27.80
CA ARG A 199 -13.63 14.80 28.30
C ARG A 199 -14.39 13.75 29.08
N PHE A 200 -14.84 14.09 30.27
CA PHE A 200 -15.80 13.27 31.01
C PHE A 200 -17.17 13.39 30.33
N VAL A 201 -17.77 12.25 30.00
CA VAL A 201 -19.13 12.17 29.47
C VAL A 201 -19.98 11.53 30.58
N ALA A 202 -20.84 12.34 31.20
CA ALA A 202 -21.78 11.92 32.23
C ALA A 202 -23.11 11.47 31.62
#